data_AF-A0ABD0YGZ2-F1
#
_entry.id   AF-A0ABD0YGZ2-F1
#
_cell.length_a   1.000
_cell.length_b   1.000
_cell.length_c   1.000
_cell.angle_alpha   90.00
_cell.angle_beta   90.00
_cell.angle_gamma   90.00
#
_symmetry.space_group_name_H-M   'P 1'
#
loop_
_entity.id
_entity.type
_entity.pdbx_description
1 polymer ?
#
loop_
_entity_poly.entity_id
_entity_poly.type
_entity_poly.pdbx_seq_one_letter_code
_entity_poly.pdbx_strand_id
1 'polypeptide(L)'
;GRPSPQVSWWVGGELVDSSDEAVSERKVRNTLETNPVGRHLHGLPVTCRAVNNRILQPLSTTVNLKLYREYKSDHIRGVQNRKKFNSTKHISPHKTKTTRNKQTIQTNP
;
A
#
# COMPACT_ATOMS: atom_id res chain seq x y z
N GLY A 1 6.22 -10.92 33.00
CA GLY A 1 5.34 -12.05 33.34
C GLY A 1 6.17 -13.19 33.92
N ARG A 2 5.53 -14.22 34.46
CA ARG A 2 6.18 -15.52 34.74
C ARG A 2 5.48 -16.60 33.91
N PRO A 3 6.20 -17.39 33.09
CA PRO A 3 7.62 -17.26 32.79
C PRO A 3 7.95 -15.92 32.09
N SER A 4 9.25 -15.61 31.93
CA SER A 4 9.68 -14.37 31.26
C SER A 4 9.07 -14.31 29.86
N PRO A 5 8.51 -13.17 29.42
CA PRO A 5 7.94 -13.06 28.09
C PRO A 5 9.05 -12.97 27.03
N GLN A 6 8.77 -13.46 25.83
CA GLN A 6 9.50 -13.11 24.62
C GLN A 6 8.85 -11.87 24.00
N VAL A 7 9.66 -10.87 23.60
CA VAL A 7 9.16 -9.63 22.98
C VAL A 7 9.59 -9.56 21.51
N SER A 8 8.63 -9.34 20.61
CA SER A 8 8.87 -9.28 19.17
C SER A 8 8.17 -8.10 18.51
N TRP A 9 8.72 -7.63 17.40
CA TRP A 9 8.13 -6.60 16.56
C TRP A 9 7.54 -7.17 15.28
N TRP A 10 6.39 -6.64 14.92
CA TRP A 10 5.62 -7.03 13.75
C TRP A 10 5.24 -5.79 12.95
N VAL A 11 5.43 -5.81 11.63
CA VAL A 11 5.05 -4.71 10.73
C VAL A 11 4.04 -5.24 9.73
N GLY A 12 2.85 -4.62 9.64
CA GLY A 12 1.80 -5.08 8.73
C GLY A 12 1.31 -6.51 9.02
N GLY A 13 1.61 -7.05 10.21
CA GLY A 13 1.28 -8.43 10.58
C GLY A 13 2.39 -9.45 10.30
N GLU A 14 3.54 -9.04 9.78
CA GLU A 14 4.72 -9.90 9.57
C GLU A 14 5.76 -9.70 10.66
N LEU A 15 6.40 -10.78 11.12
CA LEU A 15 7.46 -10.73 12.12
C LEU A 15 8.71 -10.11 11.49
N VAL A 16 9.21 -9.02 12.07
CA VAL A 16 10.43 -8.34 11.57
C VAL A 16 11.60 -8.43 12.54
N ASP A 17 11.33 -8.59 13.83
CA ASP A 17 12.36 -8.68 14.87
C ASP A 17 11.84 -9.55 16.03
N SER A 18 12.62 -10.54 16.43
CA SER A 18 12.37 -11.38 17.61
C SER A 18 13.58 -11.48 18.54
N SER A 19 14.56 -10.57 18.40
CA SER A 19 15.80 -10.51 19.18
C SER A 19 15.64 -9.63 20.42
N ASP A 20 14.85 -10.11 21.38
CA ASP A 20 14.75 -9.45 22.68
C ASP A 20 15.94 -9.72 23.60
N GLU A 21 16.19 -8.78 24.51
CA GLU A 21 17.22 -8.84 25.53
C GLU A 21 16.62 -8.78 26.93
N ALA A 22 17.22 -9.52 27.86
CA ALA A 22 16.95 -9.38 29.28
C ALA A 22 17.64 -8.12 29.82
N VAL A 23 16.85 -7.14 30.26
CA VAL A 23 17.35 -5.91 30.89
C VAL A 23 17.57 -6.13 32.39
N SER A 24 16.73 -6.95 33.02
CA SER A 24 16.88 -7.41 34.41
C SER A 24 16.07 -8.68 34.62
N GLU A 25 16.14 -9.28 35.81
CA GLU A 25 15.42 -10.53 36.16
C GLU A 25 13.91 -10.49 35.82
N ARG A 26 13.30 -9.30 35.83
CA ARG A 26 11.86 -9.13 35.58
C ARG A 26 11.54 -8.21 34.39
N LYS A 27 12.54 -7.85 33.58
CA LYS A 27 12.37 -6.90 32.50
C LYS A 27 13.07 -7.39 31.23
N VAL A 28 12.31 -7.39 30.15
CA VAL A 28 12.76 -7.72 28.80
C VAL A 28 12.52 -6.51 27.91
N ARG A 29 13.38 -6.31 26.92
CA ARG A 29 13.25 -5.24 25.93
C ARG A 29 13.53 -5.80 24.55
N ASN A 30 12.80 -5.32 23.55
CA ASN A 30 13.19 -5.42 22.16
C ASN A 30 13.11 -4.02 21.56
N THR A 31 14.19 -3.55 20.93
CA THR A 31 14.26 -2.23 20.31
C THR A 31 14.30 -2.39 18.80
N LEU A 32 13.21 -2.00 18.12
CA LEU A 32 13.18 -2.03 16.66
C LEU A 32 14.00 -0.87 16.08
N GLU A 33 15.15 -1.19 15.51
CA GLU A 33 15.92 -0.24 14.71
C GLU A 33 15.44 -0.27 13.25
N THR A 34 14.99 0.87 12.74
CA THR A 34 14.54 0.96 11.34
C THR A 34 15.61 1.63 10.49
N ASN A 35 16.03 0.99 9.41
CA ASN A 35 16.65 1.65 8.26
C ASN A 35 15.72 2.77 7.72
N PRO A 36 16.20 3.72 6.90
CA PRO A 36 15.46 4.94 6.59
C PRO A 36 13.98 4.69 6.28
N VAL A 37 13.10 5.30 7.06
CA VAL A 37 11.65 5.07 6.99
C VAL A 37 11.16 5.43 5.59
N GLY A 38 10.81 4.39 4.82
CA GLY A 38 10.35 4.52 3.44
C GLY A 38 8.84 4.65 3.32
N ARG A 39 8.36 5.02 2.12
CA ARG A 39 6.92 5.08 1.81
C ARG A 39 6.19 3.76 2.03
N HIS A 40 6.88 2.62 1.91
CA HIS A 40 6.30 1.30 2.14
C HIS A 40 5.86 1.09 3.60
N LEU A 41 6.42 1.82 4.57
CA LEU A 41 6.02 1.76 5.99
C LEU A 41 4.92 2.76 6.34
N HIS A 42 4.59 3.71 5.46
CA HIS A 42 3.58 4.73 5.74
C HIS A 42 2.20 4.08 5.93
N GLY A 43 1.60 4.34 7.08
CA GLY A 43 0.28 3.82 7.43
C GLY A 43 0.26 2.35 7.85
N LEU A 44 1.39 1.65 7.85
CA LEU A 44 1.45 0.28 8.35
C LEU A 44 1.47 0.25 9.88
N PRO A 45 0.75 -0.70 10.51
CA PRO A 45 0.81 -0.91 11.95
C PRO A 45 2.16 -1.55 12.32
N VAL A 46 2.85 -0.95 13.27
CA VAL A 46 4.04 -1.50 13.91
C VAL A 46 3.64 -1.95 15.31
N THR A 47 3.63 -3.26 15.51
CA THR A 47 3.11 -3.90 16.72
C THR A 47 4.23 -4.55 17.51
N CYS A 48 4.38 -4.16 18.78
CA CYS A 48 5.16 -4.92 19.74
C CYS A 48 4.26 -5.98 20.37
N ARG A 49 4.70 -7.24 20.39
CA ARG A 49 4.00 -8.38 20.99
C ARG A 49 4.85 -9.02 22.08
N ALA A 50 4.27 -9.21 23.25
CA ALA A 50 4.86 -9.92 24.36
C ALA A 50 4.09 -11.23 24.65
N VAL A 51 4.80 -12.36 24.61
CA VAL A 51 4.23 -13.70 24.83
C VAL A 51 4.97 -14.39 25.95
N ASN A 52 4.25 -14.80 27.00
CA ASN A 52 4.82 -15.61 28.09
C ASN A 52 4.20 -17.00 28.22
N ASN A 53 3.22 -17.35 27.39
CA ASN A 53 2.63 -18.68 27.32
C ASN A 53 1.88 -18.84 25.98
N ARG A 54 1.46 -20.06 25.65
CA ARG A 54 0.75 -20.37 24.38
C ARG A 54 -0.78 -20.45 24.52
N ILE A 55 -1.32 -20.08 25.68
CA ILE A 55 -2.75 -20.24 26.02
C ILE A 55 -3.48 -18.91 25.86
N LEU A 56 -2.85 -17.82 26.29
CA LEU A 56 -3.39 -16.47 26.22
C LEU A 56 -2.91 -15.73 24.98
N GLN A 57 -3.72 -14.78 24.53
CA GLN A 57 -3.33 -13.89 23.45
C GLN A 57 -2.12 -13.05 23.85
N PRO A 58 -1.21 -12.72 22.90
CA PRO A 58 -0.08 -11.85 23.17
C PRO A 58 -0.52 -10.48 23.68
N LEU A 59 0.13 -9.99 24.74
CA LEU A 59 0.00 -8.59 25.10
C LEU A 59 0.63 -7.76 24.00
N SER A 60 -0.14 -6.84 23.42
CA SER A 60 0.28 -6.13 22.21
C SER A 60 0.05 -4.62 22.34
N THR A 61 0.97 -3.84 21.80
CA THR A 61 0.79 -2.39 21.59
C THR A 61 1.15 -2.04 20.15
N THR A 62 0.39 -1.15 19.53
CA THR A 62 0.54 -0.81 18.12
C THR A 62 0.76 0.69 17.95
N VAL A 63 1.76 1.05 17.16
CA VAL A 63 1.99 2.42 16.70
C VAL A 63 1.88 2.47 15.18
N ASN A 64 1.40 3.59 14.64
CA ASN A 64 1.27 3.77 13.19
C ASN A 64 2.31 4.80 12.72
N LEU A 65 3.14 4.42 11.75
CA LEU A 65 4.12 5.31 11.14
C LEU A 65 3.44 6.23 10.13
N LYS A 66 3.54 7.55 10.33
CA LYS A 66 3.07 8.55 9.37
C LYS A 66 4.26 9.35 8.84
N LEU A 67 4.55 9.16 7.56
CA LEU A 67 5.53 9.93 6.82
C LEU A 67 4.86 11.13 6.14
N TYR A 68 5.40 12.34 6.37
CA TYR A 68 4.97 13.56 5.70
C TYR A 68 6.07 14.03 4.75
N ARG A 69 5.71 14.54 3.57
CA ARG A 69 6.63 15.23 2.66
C ARG A 69 6.01 16.56 2.28
N GLU A 70 6.68 17.65 2.62
CA GLU A 70 6.34 18.96 2.08
C GLU A 70 6.71 19.01 0.60
N TYR A 71 5.77 19.44 -0.24
CA TYR A 71 6.05 19.69 -1.65
C TYR A 71 6.72 21.06 -1.75
N LYS A 72 8.02 21.09 -2.03
CA LYS A 72 8.69 22.32 -2.44
C LYS A 72 8.45 22.49 -3.94
N SER A 73 7.64 23.48 -4.29
CA SER A 73 7.38 23.87 -5.67
C SER A 73 8.63 24.53 -6.24
N ASP A 74 9.57 23.73 -6.75
CA ASP A 74 10.62 24.30 -7.58
C ASP A 74 9.98 24.77 -8.89
N HIS A 75 10.18 26.04 -9.22
CA HIS A 75 9.67 26.62 -10.45
C HIS A 75 10.39 25.97 -11.64
N ILE A 76 9.83 24.87 -12.15
CA ILE A 76 10.28 24.25 -13.39
C ILE A 76 9.93 25.24 -14.51
N ARG A 77 10.93 26.00 -14.97
CA ARG A 77 10.81 26.82 -16.18
C ARG A 77 10.53 25.88 -17.35
N GLY A 78 9.26 25.74 -17.70
CA GLY A 78 8.85 25.01 -18.89
C GLY A 78 9.51 25.66 -20.11
N VAL A 79 10.36 24.93 -20.82
CA VAL A 79 10.82 25.32 -22.16
C VAL A 79 9.58 25.30 -23.06
N GLN A 80 9.02 26.47 -23.36
CA GLN A 80 7.91 26.58 -24.31
C GLN A 80 8.39 26.31 -25.73
N ASN A 81 8.46 25.04 -26.13
CA ASN A 81 8.40 24.69 -27.54
C ASN A 81 6.93 24.54 -27.93
N ARG A 82 6.27 25.67 -28.26
CA ARG A 82 4.97 25.65 -28.93
C ARG A 82 5.15 25.08 -30.34
N LYS A 83 5.12 23.75 -30.49
CA LYS A 83 4.78 23.17 -31.80
C LYS A 83 3.30 23.46 -32.02
N LYS A 84 2.99 24.43 -32.89
CA LYS A 84 1.63 24.70 -33.35
C LYS A 84 1.06 23.41 -33.93
N PHE A 85 0.10 22.82 -33.25
CA PHE A 85 -0.66 21.70 -33.78
C PHE A 85 -1.70 22.28 -34.75
N ASN A 86 -1.39 22.28 -36.05
CA ASN A 86 -2.37 22.64 -37.07
C ASN A 86 -3.36 21.48 -37.24
N SER A 87 -4.56 21.64 -36.68
CA SER A 87 -5.67 20.72 -36.92
C SER A 87 -6.41 21.12 -38.19
N THR A 88 -6.00 20.52 -39.31
CA THR A 88 -6.88 20.37 -40.48
C THR A 88 -6.63 18.99 -41.09
N LYS A 89 -7.27 17.98 -40.50
CA LYS A 89 -7.60 16.75 -41.24
C LYS A 89 -9.09 16.76 -41.54
N HIS A 90 -9.43 16.98 -42.80
CA HIS A 90 -10.75 16.73 -43.35
C HIS A 90 -11.13 15.27 -43.07
N ILE A 91 -12.14 15.07 -42.22
CA ILE A 91 -12.77 13.76 -42.04
C ILE A 91 -13.75 13.61 -43.21
N SER A 92 -13.44 12.73 -44.18
CA SER A 92 -14.40 12.29 -45.18
C SER A 92 -15.46 11.39 -44.51
N PRO A 93 -16.75 11.50 -44.88
CA PRO A 93 -17.79 10.68 -44.30
C PRO A 93 -17.62 9.21 -44.71
N HIS A 94 -17.46 8.33 -43.72
CA HIS A 94 -17.55 6.89 -43.90
C HIS A 94 -18.97 6.51 -44.34
N LYS A 95 -19.12 5.88 -45.51
CA LYS A 95 -20.37 5.24 -45.94
C LYS A 95 -20.66 4.02 -45.05
N THR A 96 -21.72 4.08 -44.27
CA THR A 96 -22.30 2.92 -43.58
C THR A 96 -22.99 2.01 -44.60
N LYS A 97 -22.58 0.73 -44.68
CA LYS A 97 -23.30 -0.30 -45.44
C LYS A 97 -24.44 -0.83 -44.58
N THR A 98 -25.68 -0.56 -44.99
CA THR A 98 -26.90 -1.13 -44.43
C THR A 98 -27.02 -2.60 -44.84
N THR A 99 -26.84 -3.53 -43.91
CA THR A 99 -27.18 -4.94 -44.13
C THR A 99 -28.60 -5.20 -43.65
N ARG A 100 -29.49 -5.50 -44.60
CA ARG A 100 -30.92 -5.77 -44.40
C ARG A 100 -31.10 -7.23 -43.96
N ASN A 101 -31.36 -7.48 -42.68
CA ASN A 101 -31.80 -8.80 -42.22
C ASN A 101 -33.26 -9.05 -42.64
N LYS A 102 -33.49 -10.03 -43.52
CA LYS A 102 -34.83 -10.57 -43.81
C LYS A 102 -35.22 -11.52 -42.68
N GLN A 103 -36.27 -11.16 -41.93
CA GLN A 103 -36.94 -12.07 -41.00
C GLN A 103 -37.84 -13.03 -41.80
N THR A 104 -37.62 -14.33 -41.65
CA THR A 104 -38.52 -15.37 -42.13
C THR A 104 -39.52 -15.69 -41.04
N ILE A 105 -40.80 -15.51 -41.36
CA ILE A 105 -41.96 -15.78 -40.52
C ILE A 105 -42.15 -17.30 -40.43
N GLN A 106 -42.19 -17.85 -39.22
CA GLN A 106 -42.71 -19.21 -38.96
C GLN A 106 -44.10 -19.08 -38.32
N THR A 107 -45.12 -19.46 -39.06
CA THR A 107 -46.48 -19.75 -38.59
C THR A 107 -46.62 -21.25 -38.46
N ASN A 108 -46.98 -21.76 -37.28
CA ASN A 108 -47.42 -23.15 -37.09
C ASN A 108 -48.92 -23.17 -36.74
N PRO A 109 -49.66 -24.21 -37.16
CA PRO A 109 -51.09 -24.39 -36.87
C PRO A 109 -51.38 -24.74 -35.40
#